data_AF-A0A179I6K3-F1
#
_entry.id   AF-A0A179I6K3-F1
#
_cell.length_a   1.000
_cell.length_b   1.000
_cell.length_c   1.000
_cell.angle_alpha   90.00
_cell.angle_beta   90.00
_cell.angle_gamma   90.00
#
_symmetry.space_group_name_H-M   'P 1'
#
loop_
_entity.id
_entity.type
_entity.pdbx_description
1 polymer ?
#
loop_
_entity_poly.entity_id
_entity_poly.type
_entity_poly.pdbx_seq_one_letter_code
_entity_poly.pdbx_strand_id
1 'polypeptide(L)'
;MLPPVDDHVLENNPDFARLYKILTTTVLDSNGTPRRTKESKENESIKKQGNQHRLIAARQHLLEQAIATVSPDEQARQAQGSRAPSGSYASRDSIHAEHSESLPLSDLATLAPSLAQLVSTNLHASALDLTRLSHPSSNPASVQRHIPALENDYASLRDQLEAARARLLTNRLRAASALTQLLHMYAEILARLVRRLEAKHGPVAQSLELRAAEVALLAQKTESEAAQTLVGLQDEVYSPEVVSALRTYGAHLRDAKMRGAERVRNMQRELKEYGIDADDGGSSAKEKMMRDMAKAHEEIGRQVDEVTLDLERLQTRQ
;
A
#
# COMPACT_ATOMS: atom_id res chain seq x y z
N MET A 1 -13.17 -13.66 -4.21
CA MET A 1 -14.33 -14.57 -4.05
C MET A 1 -14.61 -14.73 -2.57
N LEU A 2 -15.86 -14.52 -2.14
CA LEU A 2 -16.26 -14.90 -0.79
C LEU A 2 -16.23 -16.45 -0.73
N PRO A 3 -15.53 -17.05 0.24
CA PRO A 3 -15.52 -18.50 0.39
C PRO A 3 -16.96 -18.99 0.65
N PRO A 4 -17.37 -20.13 0.08
CA PRO A 4 -18.68 -20.70 0.34
C PRO A 4 -18.83 -20.96 1.84
N VAL A 5 -19.91 -20.45 2.43
CA VAL A 5 -20.25 -20.67 3.84
C VAL A 5 -21.09 -21.94 3.94
N ASP A 6 -20.79 -22.80 4.91
CA ASP A 6 -21.52 -24.04 5.14
C ASP A 6 -23.01 -23.80 5.43
N ASP A 7 -23.87 -24.59 4.80
CA ASP A 7 -25.34 -24.45 4.88
C ASP A 7 -25.86 -24.56 6.33
N HIS A 8 -25.19 -25.35 7.18
CA HIS A 8 -25.50 -25.47 8.61
C HIS A 8 -25.31 -24.17 9.40
N VAL A 9 -24.41 -23.27 8.96
CA VAL A 9 -24.20 -21.95 9.61
C VAL A 9 -25.29 -20.96 9.19
N LEU A 10 -25.78 -21.09 7.97
CA LEU A 10 -26.89 -20.29 7.44
C LEU A 10 -28.22 -20.69 8.08
N GLU A 11 -28.43 -21.98 8.36
CA GLU A 11 -29.62 -22.49 9.06
C GLU A 11 -29.65 -22.10 10.54
N ASN A 12 -28.52 -22.16 11.23
CA ASN A 12 -28.42 -21.83 12.65
C ASN A 12 -28.49 -20.32 12.95
N ASN A 13 -28.27 -19.46 11.95
CA ASN A 13 -28.34 -18.00 12.11
C ASN A 13 -29.07 -17.33 10.92
N PRO A 14 -30.40 -17.18 11.01
CA PRO A 14 -31.23 -16.68 9.91
C PRO A 14 -30.92 -15.21 9.56
N ASP A 15 -30.44 -14.41 10.52
CA ASP A 15 -30.05 -13.02 10.29
C ASP A 15 -28.76 -12.93 9.48
N PHE A 16 -27.79 -13.81 9.79
CA PHE A 16 -26.58 -13.94 8.99
C PHE A 16 -26.88 -14.45 7.59
N ALA A 17 -27.80 -15.41 7.42
CA ALA A 17 -28.22 -15.88 6.10
C ALA A 17 -28.85 -14.78 5.24
N ARG A 18 -29.67 -13.92 5.84
CA ARG A 18 -30.23 -12.74 5.17
C ARG A 18 -29.12 -11.78 4.73
N LEU A 19 -28.17 -11.49 5.63
CA LEU A 19 -27.07 -10.57 5.35
C LEU A 19 -26.12 -11.11 4.28
N TYR A 20 -25.77 -12.40 4.33
CA TYR A 20 -24.98 -13.09 3.33
C TYR A 20 -25.66 -13.06 1.96
N LYS A 21 -26.97 -13.34 1.91
CA LYS A 21 -27.77 -13.25 0.69
C LYS A 21 -27.83 -11.81 0.14
N ILE A 22 -28.01 -10.80 1.00
CA ILE A 22 -28.02 -9.40 0.59
C ILE A 22 -26.66 -8.99 0.01
N LEU A 23 -25.56 -9.32 0.69
CA LEU A 23 -24.21 -8.98 0.25
C LEU A 23 -23.86 -9.63 -1.09
N THR A 24 -24.19 -10.91 -1.27
CA THR A 24 -23.89 -11.69 -2.48
C THR A 24 -24.81 -11.40 -3.66
N THR A 25 -26.02 -10.89 -3.43
CA THR A 25 -26.99 -10.62 -4.52
C THR A 25 -27.11 -9.13 -4.89
N THR A 26 -26.91 -8.21 -3.94
CA THR A 26 -27.16 -6.77 -4.15
C THR A 26 -25.90 -5.93 -4.17
N VAL A 27 -24.91 -6.25 -3.33
CA VAL A 27 -23.76 -5.36 -3.09
C VAL A 27 -22.51 -5.79 -3.86
N LEU A 28 -22.28 -7.09 -4.04
CA LEU A 28 -21.05 -7.64 -4.62
C LEU A 28 -21.35 -8.39 -5.91
N ASP A 29 -20.50 -8.21 -6.93
CA ASP A 29 -20.49 -9.07 -8.12
C ASP A 29 -19.77 -10.41 -7.80
N SER A 30 -19.93 -11.43 -8.65
CA SER A 30 -19.37 -12.79 -8.44
C SER A 30 -17.85 -12.84 -8.18
N ASN A 31 -17.13 -11.78 -8.55
CA ASN A 31 -15.68 -11.65 -8.33
C ASN A 31 -15.31 -10.96 -6.99
N GLY A 32 -16.28 -10.54 -6.18
CA GLY A 32 -16.07 -9.87 -4.89
C GLY A 32 -15.80 -8.35 -4.99
N THR A 33 -15.93 -7.78 -6.18
CA THR A 33 -15.86 -6.34 -6.40
C THR A 33 -17.22 -5.70 -6.08
N PRO A 34 -17.29 -4.53 -5.41
CA PRO A 34 -18.55 -3.85 -5.16
C PRO A 34 -19.23 -3.49 -6.48
N ARG A 35 -20.48 -3.92 -6.62
CA ARG A 35 -21.30 -3.70 -7.80
C ARG A 35 -21.45 -2.20 -7.99
N ARG A 36 -20.98 -1.69 -9.13
CA ARG A 36 -20.84 -0.25 -9.40
C ARG A 36 -22.23 0.42 -9.46
N THR A 37 -22.69 0.96 -8.33
CA THR A 37 -23.98 1.65 -8.21
C THR A 37 -24.00 2.96 -9.01
N LYS A 38 -25.19 3.47 -9.37
CA LYS A 38 -25.32 4.79 -10.01
C LYS A 38 -24.68 5.90 -9.17
N GLU A 39 -24.78 5.79 -7.84
CA GLU A 39 -24.15 6.69 -6.87
C GLU A 39 -22.62 6.66 -6.94
N SER A 40 -22.00 5.52 -7.24
CA SER A 40 -20.54 5.43 -7.45
C SER A 40 -20.07 6.24 -8.67
N LYS A 41 -20.85 6.25 -9.75
CA LYS A 41 -20.55 7.06 -10.96
C LYS A 41 -20.74 8.55 -10.72
N GLU A 42 -21.78 8.92 -9.97
CA GLU A 42 -22.04 10.31 -9.57
C GLU A 42 -20.97 10.83 -8.60
N ASN A 43 -20.53 10.02 -7.65
CA ASN A 43 -19.42 10.36 -6.77
C ASN A 43 -18.10 10.51 -7.54
N GLU A 44 -17.85 9.71 -8.58
CA GLU A 44 -16.71 9.89 -9.47
C GLU A 44 -16.80 11.19 -10.30
N SER A 45 -17.98 11.55 -10.81
CA SER A 45 -18.15 12.80 -11.56
C SER A 45 -17.98 14.03 -10.67
N ILE A 46 -18.52 14.00 -9.45
CA ILE A 46 -18.32 15.06 -8.44
C ILE A 46 -16.84 15.19 -8.08
N LYS A 47 -16.12 14.07 -7.89
CA LYS A 47 -14.66 14.10 -7.65
C LYS A 47 -13.89 14.72 -8.82
N LYS A 48 -14.26 14.40 -10.07
CA LYS A 48 -13.66 15.00 -11.26
C LYS A 48 -13.91 16.51 -11.33
N GLN A 49 -15.14 16.95 -11.08
CA GLN A 49 -15.48 18.37 -11.01
C GLN A 49 -14.70 19.08 -9.91
N GLY A 50 -14.64 18.51 -8.70
CA GLY A 50 -13.87 19.05 -7.59
C GLY A 50 -12.37 19.20 -7.90
N ASN A 51 -11.77 18.22 -8.57
CA ASN A 51 -10.38 18.30 -9.00
C ASN A 51 -10.17 19.39 -10.07
N GLN A 52 -11.12 19.57 -10.97
CA GLN A 52 -11.06 20.61 -12.00
C GLN A 52 -11.11 22.02 -11.38
N HIS A 53 -11.99 22.24 -10.40
CA HIS A 53 -12.04 23.50 -9.67
C HIS A 53 -10.75 23.80 -8.89
N ARG A 54 -10.17 22.78 -8.23
CA ARG A 54 -8.87 22.92 -7.54
C ARG A 54 -7.75 23.31 -8.49
N LEU A 55 -7.73 22.73 -9.69
CA LEU A 55 -6.73 23.02 -10.71
C LEU A 55 -6.85 24.46 -11.22
N ILE A 56 -8.09 24.93 -11.47
CA ILE A 56 -8.35 26.31 -11.89
C ILE A 56 -7.92 27.31 -10.80
N ALA A 57 -8.29 27.06 -9.55
CA ALA A 57 -7.90 27.91 -8.42
C ALA A 57 -6.37 27.96 -8.23
N ALA A 58 -5.68 26.82 -8.36
CA ALA A 58 -4.22 26.78 -8.29
C ALA A 58 -3.57 27.58 -9.43
N ARG A 59 -4.11 27.53 -10.65
CA ARG A 59 -3.64 28.35 -11.77
C ARG A 59 -3.84 29.85 -11.51
N GLN A 60 -5.00 30.24 -11.00
CA GLN A 60 -5.27 31.64 -10.66
C GLN A 60 -4.31 32.12 -9.58
N HIS A 61 -4.10 31.34 -8.53
CA HIS A 61 -3.16 31.67 -7.45
C HIS A 61 -1.71 31.78 -7.95
N LEU A 62 -1.28 30.89 -8.85
CA LEU A 62 0.05 30.99 -9.47
C LEU A 62 0.19 32.25 -10.35
N LEU A 63 -0.86 32.65 -11.07
CA LEU A 63 -0.88 33.88 -11.86
C LEU A 63 -0.87 35.12 -10.97
N GLU A 64 -1.66 35.15 -9.90
CA GLU A 64 -1.66 36.23 -8.90
C GLU A 64 -0.28 36.38 -8.26
N GLN A 65 0.36 35.26 -7.87
CA GLN A 65 1.72 35.28 -7.33
C GLN A 65 2.74 35.76 -8.36
N ALA A 66 2.65 35.30 -9.61
CA ALA A 66 3.54 35.74 -10.68
C ALA A 66 3.41 37.26 -10.93
N ILE A 67 2.19 37.77 -10.99
CA ILE A 67 1.92 39.22 -11.15
C ILE A 67 2.44 40.01 -9.96
N ALA A 68 2.22 39.53 -8.73
CA ALA A 68 2.75 40.16 -7.52
C ALA A 68 4.29 40.19 -7.51
N THR A 69 4.96 39.17 -8.03
CA THR A 69 6.43 39.12 -8.11
C THR A 69 7.03 39.90 -9.29
N VAL A 70 6.25 40.21 -10.32
CA VAL A 70 6.71 40.96 -11.50
C VAL A 70 6.50 42.47 -11.33
N SER A 71 5.72 42.92 -10.34
CA SER A 71 5.59 44.34 -9.99
C SER A 71 6.82 44.81 -9.16
N PRO A 72 7.75 45.61 -9.72
CA PRO A 72 9.05 45.89 -9.08
C PRO A 72 9.01 46.98 -7.99
N ASP A 73 7.85 47.50 -7.61
CA ASP A 73 7.77 48.71 -6.75
C ASP A 73 7.54 48.44 -5.25
N GLU A 74 7.15 47.22 -4.84
CA GLU A 74 6.87 46.95 -3.41
C GLU A 74 8.05 46.32 -2.63
N GLN A 75 8.99 45.64 -3.30
CA GLN A 75 10.11 44.99 -2.61
C GLN A 75 11.19 45.97 -2.12
N ALA A 76 11.22 47.22 -2.62
CA ALA A 76 12.13 48.25 -2.12
C ALA A 76 11.66 48.90 -0.81
N ARG A 77 10.40 48.72 -0.38
CA ARG A 77 9.84 49.47 0.77
C ARG A 77 9.85 48.72 2.11
N GLN A 78 10.17 47.43 2.14
CA GLN A 78 10.15 46.65 3.38
C GLN A 78 11.54 46.30 3.97
N ALA A 79 12.62 46.73 3.31
CA ALA A 79 13.98 46.54 3.80
C ALA A 79 14.70 47.88 4.02
N GLN A 80 14.22 48.71 4.95
CA GLN A 80 15.03 49.74 5.60
C GLN A 80 14.33 50.29 6.84
N GLY A 81 14.46 49.54 7.93
CA GLY A 81 14.38 50.13 9.26
C GLY A 81 15.57 51.07 9.46
N SER A 82 15.29 52.22 10.08
CA SER A 82 16.21 53.00 10.93
C SER A 82 17.56 53.44 10.33
N ARG A 83 17.73 54.75 10.11
CA ARG A 83 18.81 55.61 10.66
C ARG A 83 19.01 56.88 9.81
N ALA A 84 18.73 58.05 10.40
CA ALA A 84 19.47 59.29 10.09
C ALA A 84 20.76 59.28 10.94
N PRO A 85 21.84 60.07 10.69
CA PRO A 85 21.85 61.38 10.01
C PRO A 85 23.12 61.69 9.17
N SER A 86 23.26 62.99 8.85
CA SER A 86 24.47 63.75 8.50
C SER A 86 24.85 63.89 7.03
N GLY A 87 24.95 65.17 6.64
CA GLY A 87 25.38 65.61 5.34
C GLY A 87 26.89 65.62 5.17
N SER A 88 27.31 65.84 3.93
CA SER A 88 28.51 66.57 3.58
C SER A 88 28.46 66.93 2.09
N TYR A 89 29.03 68.09 1.82
CA TYR A 89 29.08 68.83 0.59
C TYR A 89 30.29 68.37 -0.23
N ALA A 90 30.14 68.24 -1.55
CA ALA A 90 31.16 68.49 -2.58
C ALA A 90 30.57 68.06 -3.94
N SER A 91 30.09 69.01 -4.72
CA SER A 91 30.84 69.68 -5.79
C SER A 91 31.13 68.77 -6.98
N ARG A 92 30.40 69.01 -8.07
CA ARG A 92 31.03 69.06 -9.38
C ARG A 92 30.43 70.20 -10.20
N ASP A 93 31.35 70.99 -10.73
CA ASP A 93 31.17 72.32 -11.27
C ASP A 93 30.25 72.38 -12.51
N SER A 94 29.37 73.38 -12.47
CA SER A 94 29.15 74.45 -13.48
C SER A 94 29.83 74.26 -14.83
N ILE A 95 29.09 74.33 -15.96
CA ILE A 95 29.23 75.42 -16.95
C ILE A 95 27.95 75.60 -17.80
N HIS A 96 27.51 76.87 -17.94
CA HIS A 96 26.60 77.48 -18.92
C HIS A 96 25.09 77.22 -18.80
N ALA A 97 24.18 78.17 -19.00
CA ALA A 97 24.19 79.63 -19.03
C ALA A 97 22.71 80.00 -19.20
N GLU A 98 22.17 80.74 -18.22
CA GLU A 98 21.11 81.75 -18.37
C GLU A 98 19.70 81.28 -18.80
N HIS A 99 18.68 82.04 -18.38
CA HIS A 99 17.25 81.85 -18.66
C HIS A 99 16.50 80.90 -17.71
N SER A 100 16.42 81.25 -16.43
CA SER A 100 15.23 80.96 -15.60
C SER A 100 15.14 81.95 -14.42
N GLU A 101 15.38 83.23 -14.69
CA GLU A 101 14.76 84.29 -13.89
C GLU A 101 13.30 84.41 -14.34
N SER A 102 12.43 83.53 -13.86
CA SER A 102 10.99 83.82 -13.80
C SER A 102 10.37 83.03 -12.66
N LEU A 103 9.99 83.76 -11.62
CA LEU A 103 9.13 83.31 -10.53
C LEU A 103 7.89 82.61 -11.11
N PRO A 104 7.71 81.28 -10.97
CA PRO A 104 6.52 80.58 -11.48
C PRO A 104 5.26 80.85 -10.65
N LEU A 105 5.35 81.73 -9.63
CA LEU A 105 4.30 82.00 -8.66
C LEU A 105 3.77 83.44 -8.71
N SER A 106 4.37 84.33 -9.51
CA SER A 106 3.89 85.72 -9.63
C SER A 106 2.49 85.79 -10.25
N ASP A 107 2.20 84.88 -11.19
CA ASP A 107 0.88 84.73 -11.81
C ASP A 107 -0.07 83.81 -11.03
N LEU A 108 0.35 83.26 -9.89
CA LEU A 108 -0.55 82.46 -9.04
C LEU A 108 -1.65 83.35 -8.46
N ALA A 109 -1.35 84.61 -8.11
CA ALA A 109 -2.35 85.52 -7.57
C ALA A 109 -3.43 85.89 -8.62
N THR A 110 -3.05 85.97 -9.90
CA THR A 110 -3.97 86.25 -11.01
C THR A 110 -4.73 85.01 -11.49
N LEU A 111 -4.11 83.82 -11.42
CA LEU A 111 -4.73 82.54 -11.80
C LEU A 111 -5.48 81.86 -10.64
N ALA A 112 -5.22 82.24 -9.39
CA ALA A 112 -5.88 81.75 -8.17
C ALA A 112 -7.41 81.74 -8.23
N PRO A 113 -8.12 82.80 -8.68
CA PRO A 113 -9.58 82.77 -8.73
C PRO A 113 -10.12 81.73 -9.72
N SER A 114 -9.45 81.57 -10.87
CA SER A 114 -9.80 80.57 -11.89
C SER A 114 -9.55 79.14 -11.38
N LEU A 115 -8.40 78.90 -10.76
CA LEU A 115 -8.07 77.60 -10.16
C LEU A 115 -8.99 77.28 -8.98
N ALA A 116 -9.28 78.26 -8.12
CA ALA A 116 -10.21 78.10 -7.01
C ALA A 116 -11.61 77.73 -7.51
N GLN A 117 -12.08 78.35 -8.60
CA GLN A 117 -13.36 78.00 -9.21
C GLN A 117 -13.36 76.58 -9.76
N LEU A 118 -12.29 76.16 -10.47
CA LEU A 118 -12.19 74.82 -11.05
C LEU A 118 -12.04 73.72 -9.98
N VAL A 119 -11.29 74.00 -8.92
CA VAL A 119 -11.18 73.10 -7.76
C VAL A 119 -12.52 73.01 -7.03
N SER A 120 -13.22 74.13 -6.83
CA SER A 120 -14.52 74.13 -6.16
C SER A 120 -15.59 73.37 -6.94
N THR A 121 -15.64 73.49 -8.27
CA THR A 121 -16.61 72.75 -9.09
C THR A 121 -16.30 71.25 -9.10
N ASN A 122 -15.02 70.88 -9.17
CA ASN A 122 -14.60 69.49 -9.14
C ASN A 122 -14.86 68.85 -7.76
N LEU A 123 -14.51 69.53 -6.67
CA LEU A 123 -14.82 69.06 -5.31
C LEU A 123 -16.33 68.91 -5.10
N HIS A 124 -17.14 69.86 -5.58
CA HIS A 124 -18.59 69.75 -5.48
C HIS A 124 -19.16 68.58 -6.30
N ALA A 125 -18.67 68.36 -7.52
CA ALA A 125 -19.06 67.22 -8.35
C ALA A 125 -18.69 65.89 -7.67
N SER A 126 -17.47 65.77 -7.14
CA SER A 126 -17.04 64.57 -6.42
C SER A 126 -17.86 64.30 -5.15
N ALA A 127 -18.22 65.34 -4.39
CA ALA A 127 -19.09 65.21 -3.22
C ALA A 127 -20.51 64.78 -3.60
N LEU A 128 -21.04 65.25 -4.74
CA LEU A 128 -22.34 64.81 -5.27
C LEU A 128 -22.32 63.33 -5.68
N ASP A 129 -21.23 62.86 -6.28
CA ASP A 129 -21.11 61.46 -6.67
C ASP A 129 -20.98 60.55 -5.43
N LEU A 130 -20.20 60.96 -4.42
CA LEU A 130 -20.09 60.22 -3.16
C LEU A 130 -21.41 60.16 -2.38
N THR A 131 -22.19 61.24 -2.36
CA THR A 131 -23.50 61.26 -1.71
C THR A 131 -24.54 60.42 -2.44
N ARG A 132 -24.46 60.29 -3.78
CA ARG A 132 -25.27 59.35 -4.55
C ARG A 132 -24.92 57.90 -4.24
N LEU A 133 -23.63 57.60 -4.02
CA LEU A 133 -23.17 56.26 -3.66
C LEU A 133 -23.60 55.86 -2.23
N SER A 134 -23.58 56.81 -1.28
CA SER A 134 -24.03 56.53 0.09
C SER A 134 -25.56 56.45 0.20
N HIS A 135 -26.30 57.21 -0.62
CA HIS A 135 -27.76 57.24 -0.64
C HIS A 135 -28.34 56.93 -2.02
N PRO A 136 -28.28 55.66 -2.47
CA PRO A 136 -28.71 55.28 -3.82
C PRO A 136 -30.23 55.48 -4.07
N SER A 137 -31.03 55.64 -3.02
CA SER A 137 -32.49 55.83 -3.09
C SER A 137 -32.95 57.29 -2.93
N SER A 138 -32.04 58.26 -2.76
CA SER A 138 -32.41 59.67 -2.53
C SER A 138 -32.66 60.42 -3.84
N ASN A 139 -33.69 61.27 -3.86
CA ASN A 139 -34.04 62.09 -5.02
C ASN A 139 -32.89 63.04 -5.39
N PRO A 140 -32.63 63.30 -6.70
CA PRO A 140 -31.50 64.11 -7.15
C PRO A 140 -31.51 65.55 -6.61
N ALA A 141 -32.69 66.07 -6.27
CA ALA A 141 -32.86 67.39 -5.66
C ALA A 141 -32.50 67.44 -4.15
N SER A 142 -32.52 66.31 -3.44
CA SER A 142 -32.13 66.22 -2.02
C SER A 142 -30.67 65.83 -1.81
N VAL A 143 -29.98 65.29 -2.83
CA VAL A 143 -28.56 64.86 -2.75
C VAL A 143 -27.65 65.96 -2.19
N GLN A 144 -27.85 67.22 -2.62
CA GLN A 144 -27.06 68.36 -2.15
C GLN A 144 -27.20 68.63 -0.64
N ARG A 145 -28.34 68.27 -0.03
CA ARG A 145 -28.58 68.46 1.41
C ARG A 145 -27.82 67.44 2.27
N HIS A 146 -27.38 66.35 1.67
CA HIS A 146 -26.63 65.28 2.34
C HIS A 146 -25.12 65.46 2.28
N ILE A 147 -24.60 66.47 1.56
CA ILE A 147 -23.15 66.74 1.47
C ILE A 147 -22.51 66.94 2.87
N PRO A 148 -23.10 67.73 3.80
CA PRO A 148 -22.53 67.89 5.14
C PRO A 148 -22.63 66.63 6.02
N ALA A 149 -23.52 65.69 5.70
CA ALA A 149 -23.69 64.45 6.46
C ALA A 149 -22.69 63.34 6.06
N LEU A 150 -22.04 63.50 4.89
CA LEU A 150 -21.14 62.50 4.30
C LEU A 150 -20.00 62.07 5.24
N GLU A 151 -19.46 63.01 6.03
CA GLU A 151 -18.40 62.72 7.00
C GLU A 151 -18.88 61.78 8.11
N ASN A 152 -20.09 62.03 8.64
CA ASN A 152 -20.71 61.18 9.66
C ASN A 152 -21.08 59.80 9.09
N ASP A 153 -21.58 59.76 7.86
CA ASP A 153 -21.93 58.51 7.18
C ASP A 153 -20.67 57.66 6.93
N TYR A 154 -19.57 58.28 6.48
CA TYR A 154 -18.29 57.61 6.30
C TYR A 154 -17.73 57.07 7.62
N ALA A 155 -17.74 57.88 8.68
CA ALA A 155 -17.32 57.45 10.01
C ALA A 155 -18.15 56.25 10.49
N SER A 156 -19.47 56.30 10.31
CA SER A 156 -20.37 55.20 10.69
C SER A 156 -20.12 53.93 9.87
N LEU A 157 -19.86 54.05 8.57
CA LEU A 157 -19.57 52.91 7.69
C LEU A 157 -18.23 52.27 8.07
N ARG A 158 -17.22 53.10 8.39
CA ARG A 158 -15.91 52.63 8.86
C ARG A 158 -16.07 51.87 10.17
N ASP A 159 -16.82 52.39 11.12
CA ASP A 159 -17.06 51.74 12.41
C ASP A 159 -17.86 50.44 12.25
N GLN A 160 -18.86 50.41 11.37
CA GLN A 160 -19.61 49.20 11.03
C GLN A 160 -18.74 48.13 10.38
N LEU A 161 -17.84 48.54 9.48
CA LEU A 161 -16.92 47.64 8.80
C LEU A 161 -15.90 47.05 9.77
N GLU A 162 -15.33 47.86 10.66
CA GLU A 162 -14.43 47.37 11.71
C GLU A 162 -15.16 46.45 12.70
N ALA A 163 -16.40 46.79 13.09
CA ALA A 163 -17.23 45.92 13.92
C ALA A 163 -17.57 44.59 13.21
N ALA A 164 -17.89 44.62 11.91
CA ALA A 164 -18.16 43.42 11.13
C ALA A 164 -16.91 42.54 10.97
N ARG A 165 -15.73 43.14 10.74
CA ARG A 165 -14.44 42.44 10.72
C ARG A 165 -14.15 41.76 12.06
N ALA A 166 -14.29 42.49 13.17
CA ALA A 166 -14.10 41.94 14.50
C ALA A 166 -15.08 40.77 14.78
N ARG A 167 -16.37 40.93 14.45
CA ARG A 167 -17.38 39.85 14.56
C ARG A 167 -17.02 38.63 13.72
N LEU A 168 -16.57 38.82 12.48
CA LEU A 168 -16.15 37.71 11.62
C LEU A 168 -14.96 36.94 12.23
N LEU A 169 -13.94 37.66 12.73
CA LEU A 169 -12.77 37.05 13.36
C LEU A 169 -13.14 36.27 14.62
N THR A 170 -13.97 36.84 15.50
CA THR A 170 -14.43 36.15 16.71
C THR A 170 -15.24 34.89 16.38
N ASN A 171 -16.12 34.94 15.37
CA ASN A 171 -16.88 33.77 14.94
C ASN A 171 -15.99 32.69 14.31
N ARG A 172 -14.99 33.08 13.51
CA ARG A 172 -14.01 32.14 12.96
C ARG A 172 -13.20 31.46 14.05
N LEU A 173 -12.74 32.22 15.06
CA LEU A 173 -12.02 31.67 16.20
C LEU A 173 -12.90 30.70 17.01
N ARG A 174 -14.16 31.07 17.28
CA ARG A 174 -15.13 30.21 17.96
C ARG A 174 -15.38 28.91 17.18
N ALA A 175 -15.58 29.00 15.86
CA ALA A 175 -15.78 27.83 15.01
C ALA A 175 -14.55 26.92 15.01
N ALA A 176 -13.34 27.49 14.90
CA ALA A 176 -12.09 26.74 15.00
C ALA A 176 -11.98 26.02 16.36
N SER A 177 -12.26 26.71 17.47
CA SER A 177 -12.23 26.07 18.80
C SER A 177 -13.24 24.94 18.93
N ALA A 178 -14.46 25.10 18.41
CA ALA A 178 -15.49 24.06 18.46
C ALA A 178 -15.09 22.84 17.63
N LEU A 179 -14.50 23.03 16.45
CA LEU A 179 -13.98 21.95 15.62
C LEU A 179 -12.83 21.21 16.30
N THR A 180 -11.91 21.93 16.96
CA THR A 180 -10.82 21.28 17.70
C THR A 180 -11.33 20.44 18.87
N GLN A 181 -12.35 20.91 19.60
CA GLN A 181 -12.99 20.16 20.68
C GLN A 181 -13.69 18.91 20.15
N LEU A 182 -14.41 19.03 19.04
CA LEU A 182 -15.08 17.91 18.39
C LEU A 182 -14.06 16.85 17.94
N LEU A 183 -12.95 17.25 17.30
CA LEU A 183 -11.87 16.33 16.92
C LEU A 183 -11.25 15.63 18.13
N HIS A 184 -11.04 16.35 19.23
CA HIS A 184 -10.55 15.76 20.47
C HIS A 184 -11.51 14.70 21.03
N MET A 185 -12.81 14.99 21.08
CA MET A 185 -13.83 14.04 21.51
C MET A 185 -13.87 12.80 20.61
N TYR A 186 -13.77 12.96 19.28
CA TYR A 186 -13.69 11.82 18.36
C TYR A 186 -12.43 10.98 18.61
N ALA A 187 -11.27 11.61 18.81
CA ALA A 187 -10.04 10.90 19.13
C ALA A 187 -10.15 10.10 20.43
N GLU A 188 -10.77 10.67 21.48
CA GLU A 188 -11.04 9.96 22.72
C GLU A 188 -11.98 8.76 22.53
N ILE A 189 -13.07 8.94 21.78
CA ILE A 189 -14.04 7.87 21.52
C ILE A 189 -13.37 6.73 20.75
N LEU A 190 -12.59 7.05 19.72
CA LEU A 190 -11.84 6.06 18.94
C LEU A 190 -10.82 5.32 19.82
N ALA A 191 -10.05 6.04 20.65
CA ALA A 191 -9.11 5.42 21.57
C ALA A 191 -9.80 4.49 22.58
N ARG A 192 -10.96 4.89 23.12
CA ARG A 192 -11.75 4.04 24.02
C ARG A 192 -12.31 2.81 23.29
N LEU A 193 -12.73 2.95 22.04
CA LEU A 193 -13.22 1.84 21.23
C LEU A 193 -12.11 0.83 20.93
N VAL A 194 -10.93 1.31 20.52
CA VAL A 194 -9.75 0.47 20.30
C VAL A 194 -9.39 -0.28 21.59
N ARG A 195 -9.29 0.39 22.74
CA ARG A 195 -9.02 -0.27 24.02
C ARG A 195 -10.08 -1.32 24.39
N ARG A 196 -11.36 -1.08 24.08
CA ARG A 196 -12.42 -2.08 24.32
C ARG A 196 -12.31 -3.27 23.37
N LEU A 197 -11.91 -3.05 22.12
CA LEU A 197 -11.64 -4.13 21.17
C LEU A 197 -10.42 -4.94 21.60
N GLU A 198 -9.34 -4.29 22.01
CA GLU A 198 -8.15 -4.93 22.56
C GLU A 198 -8.47 -5.72 23.84
N ALA A 199 -9.28 -5.17 24.75
CA ALA A 199 -9.69 -5.88 25.95
C ALA A 199 -10.55 -7.13 25.65
N LYS A 200 -11.36 -7.11 24.59
CA LYS A 200 -12.21 -8.25 24.19
C LYS A 200 -11.44 -9.31 23.40
N HIS A 201 -10.62 -8.87 22.45
CA HIS A 201 -10.00 -9.76 21.48
C HIS A 201 -8.53 -10.05 21.79
N GLY A 202 -7.84 -9.20 22.55
CA GLY A 202 -6.44 -9.37 22.92
C GLY A 202 -6.19 -10.64 23.75
N PRO A 203 -6.90 -10.86 24.86
CA PRO A 203 -6.74 -12.09 25.64
C PRO A 203 -7.09 -13.35 24.85
N VAL A 204 -8.11 -13.29 23.99
CA VAL A 204 -8.50 -14.41 23.13
C VAL A 204 -7.40 -14.72 22.12
N ALA A 205 -6.86 -13.72 21.43
CA ALA A 205 -5.75 -13.89 20.49
C ALA A 205 -4.51 -14.47 21.19
N GLN A 206 -4.11 -13.91 22.33
CA GLN A 206 -2.97 -14.42 23.11
C GLN A 206 -3.21 -15.86 23.59
N SER A 207 -4.42 -16.19 24.04
CA SER A 207 -4.75 -17.55 24.48
C SER A 207 -4.71 -18.57 23.33
N LEU A 208 -5.15 -18.19 22.13
CA LEU A 208 -5.09 -19.03 20.94
C LEU A 208 -3.65 -19.22 20.46
N GLU A 209 -2.83 -18.17 20.49
CA GLU A 209 -1.39 -18.27 20.19
C GLU A 209 -0.67 -19.21 21.16
N LEU A 210 -0.90 -19.07 22.47
CA LEU A 210 -0.34 -19.96 23.47
C LEU A 210 -0.82 -21.41 23.28
N ARG A 211 -2.11 -21.61 22.97
CA ARG A 211 -2.64 -22.95 22.73
C ARG A 211 -2.07 -23.58 21.45
N ALA A 212 -1.91 -22.81 20.39
CA ALA A 212 -1.25 -23.27 19.16
C ALA A 212 0.21 -23.65 19.43
N ALA A 213 0.93 -22.85 20.21
CA ALA A 213 2.31 -23.15 20.61
C ALA A 213 2.40 -24.42 21.48
N GLU A 214 1.46 -24.62 22.41
CA GLU A 214 1.38 -25.82 23.23
C GLU A 214 1.14 -27.08 22.37
N VAL A 215 0.18 -27.03 21.44
CA VAL A 215 -0.12 -28.15 20.54
C VAL A 215 1.06 -28.46 19.63
N ALA A 216 1.74 -27.44 19.10
CA ALA A 216 2.94 -27.64 18.28
C ALA A 216 4.07 -28.31 19.07
N LEU A 217 4.29 -27.90 20.33
CA LEU A 217 5.30 -28.50 21.19
C LEU A 217 4.95 -29.94 21.58
N LEU A 218 3.67 -30.23 21.84
CA LEU A 218 3.20 -31.60 22.06
C LEU A 218 3.39 -32.47 20.82
N ALA A 219 3.07 -31.96 19.63
CA ALA A 219 3.29 -32.68 18.38
C ALA A 219 4.78 -33.01 18.17
N GLN A 220 5.66 -32.03 18.38
CA GLN A 220 7.11 -32.24 18.29
C GLN A 220 7.60 -33.28 19.31
N LYS A 221 7.08 -33.24 20.54
CA LYS A 221 7.39 -34.24 21.55
C LYS A 221 6.95 -35.63 21.10
N THR A 222 5.72 -35.78 20.61
CA THR A 222 5.22 -37.08 20.13
C THR A 222 5.99 -37.59 18.91
N GLU A 223 6.44 -36.70 18.03
CA GLU A 223 7.31 -37.07 16.91
C GLU A 223 8.67 -37.58 17.40
N SER A 224 9.27 -36.90 18.39
CA SER A 224 10.53 -37.34 18.99
C SER A 224 10.40 -38.67 19.74
N GLU A 225 9.29 -38.88 20.45
CA GLU A 225 8.98 -40.14 21.13
C GLU A 225 8.75 -41.27 20.12
N ALA A 226 8.01 -41.01 19.04
CA ALA A 226 7.81 -41.97 17.95
C ALA A 226 9.13 -42.31 17.25
N ALA A 227 10.01 -41.33 17.03
CA ALA A 227 11.33 -41.58 16.46
C ALA A 227 12.19 -42.45 17.39
N GLN A 228 12.16 -42.20 18.70
CA GLN A 228 12.89 -43.03 19.68
C GLN A 228 12.33 -44.45 19.76
N THR A 229 11.00 -44.63 19.75
CA THR A 229 10.41 -45.97 19.76
C THR A 229 10.71 -46.72 18.46
N LEU A 230 10.76 -46.04 17.31
CA LEU A 230 11.18 -46.67 16.05
C LEU A 230 12.63 -47.16 16.11
N VAL A 231 13.55 -46.38 16.68
CA VAL A 231 14.94 -46.82 16.88
C VAL A 231 15.00 -48.02 17.83
N GLY A 232 14.27 -47.97 18.95
CA GLY A 232 14.21 -49.09 19.89
C GLY A 232 13.67 -50.38 19.26
N LEU A 233 12.60 -50.27 18.44
CA LEU A 233 12.05 -51.41 17.71
C LEU A 233 13.00 -51.92 16.62
N GLN A 234 13.76 -51.04 15.96
CA GLN A 234 14.80 -51.45 15.01
C GLN A 234 15.90 -52.25 15.71
N ASP A 235 16.33 -51.83 16.90
CA ASP A 235 17.33 -52.56 17.70
C ASP A 235 16.81 -53.93 18.17
N GLU A 236 15.52 -54.04 18.53
CA GLU A 236 14.89 -55.32 18.90
C GLU A 236 14.74 -56.27 17.69
N VAL A 237 14.23 -55.79 16.56
CA VAL A 237 14.02 -56.60 15.34
C VAL A 237 15.35 -57.01 14.71
N TYR A 238 16.33 -56.10 14.72
CA TYR A 238 17.69 -56.34 14.21
C TYR A 238 18.69 -56.45 15.36
N SER A 239 18.39 -57.35 16.30
CA SER A 239 19.36 -57.78 17.30
C SER A 239 20.71 -58.12 16.64
N PRO A 240 21.85 -57.83 17.30
CA PRO A 240 23.18 -58.13 16.76
C PRO A 240 23.33 -59.62 16.38
N GLU A 241 22.62 -60.50 17.07
CA GLU A 241 22.56 -61.93 16.73
C GLU A 241 21.87 -62.15 15.38
N VAL A 242 20.72 -61.53 15.13
CA VAL A 242 19.99 -61.60 13.85
C VAL A 242 20.83 -61.02 12.72
N VAL A 243 21.49 -59.88 12.94
CA VAL A 243 22.40 -59.28 11.96
C VAL A 243 23.57 -60.22 11.66
N SER A 244 24.15 -60.87 12.68
CA SER A 244 25.22 -61.86 12.49
C SER A 244 24.74 -63.11 11.73
N ALA A 245 23.53 -63.57 12.00
CA ALA A 245 22.90 -64.69 11.30
C ALA A 245 22.62 -64.34 9.84
N LEU A 246 22.09 -63.15 9.56
CA LEU A 246 21.87 -62.64 8.20
C LEU A 246 23.18 -62.48 7.42
N ARG A 247 24.26 -62.01 8.07
CA ARG A 247 25.60 -61.98 7.45
C ARG A 247 26.11 -63.38 7.10
N THR A 248 25.91 -64.33 8.01
CA THR A 248 26.31 -65.73 7.81
C THR A 248 25.50 -66.38 6.69
N TYR A 249 24.19 -66.13 6.65
CA TYR A 249 23.31 -66.59 5.58
C TYR A 249 23.68 -65.97 4.23
N GLY A 250 23.98 -64.67 4.19
CA GLY A 250 24.47 -63.99 3.00
C GLY A 250 25.83 -64.52 2.51
N ALA A 251 26.71 -64.95 3.41
CA ALA A 251 27.94 -65.65 3.04
C ALA A 251 27.63 -67.02 2.44
N HIS A 252 26.73 -67.80 3.06
CA HIS A 252 26.30 -69.09 2.53
C HIS A 252 25.65 -68.98 1.14
N LEU A 253 24.81 -67.96 0.91
CA LEU A 253 24.21 -67.70 -0.39
C LEU A 253 25.25 -67.36 -1.47
N ARG A 254 26.26 -66.55 -1.13
CA ARG A 254 27.39 -66.27 -2.04
C ARG A 254 28.15 -67.54 -2.40
N ASP A 255 28.43 -68.40 -1.43
CA ASP A 255 29.09 -69.68 -1.67
C ASP A 255 28.21 -70.63 -2.51
N ALA A 256 26.90 -70.66 -2.26
CA ALA A 256 25.95 -71.44 -3.05
C ALA A 256 25.88 -70.96 -4.50
N LYS A 257 25.89 -69.63 -4.72
CA LYS A 257 25.96 -69.01 -6.04
C LYS A 257 27.25 -69.40 -6.76
N MET A 258 28.40 -69.32 -6.08
CA MET A 258 29.69 -69.72 -6.65
C MET A 258 29.69 -71.21 -7.06
N ARG A 259 29.20 -72.09 -6.18
CA ARG A 259 29.04 -73.53 -6.48
C ARG A 259 28.09 -73.78 -7.65
N GLY A 260 26.99 -73.04 -7.72
CA GLY A 260 26.05 -73.11 -8.86
C GLY A 260 26.72 -72.70 -10.17
N ALA A 261 27.42 -71.58 -10.17
CA ALA A 261 28.17 -71.09 -11.34
C ALA A 261 29.30 -72.04 -11.75
N GLU A 262 29.98 -72.67 -10.80
CA GLU A 262 31.00 -73.69 -11.07
C GLU A 262 30.38 -74.97 -11.67
N ARG A 263 29.24 -75.44 -11.18
CA ARG A 263 28.50 -76.56 -11.78
C ARG A 263 28.09 -76.24 -13.22
N VAL A 264 27.58 -75.03 -13.46
CA VAL A 264 27.26 -74.56 -14.83
C VAL A 264 28.50 -74.57 -15.72
N ARG A 265 29.64 -74.03 -15.25
CA ARG A 265 30.90 -74.05 -16.00
C ARG A 265 31.41 -75.47 -16.25
N ASN A 266 31.22 -76.40 -15.32
CA ASN A 266 31.60 -77.80 -15.48
C ASN A 266 30.71 -78.48 -16.52
N MET A 267 29.39 -78.34 -16.44
CA MET A 267 28.46 -78.85 -17.46
C MET A 267 28.76 -78.26 -18.85
N GLN A 268 29.07 -76.95 -18.93
CA GLN A 268 29.49 -76.32 -20.18
C GLN A 268 30.83 -76.88 -20.70
N ARG A 269 31.74 -77.28 -19.82
CA ARG A 269 33.01 -77.91 -20.19
C ARG A 269 32.80 -79.34 -20.65
N GLU A 270 31.96 -80.11 -19.97
CA GLU A 270 31.54 -81.45 -20.41
C GLU A 270 30.88 -81.38 -21.79
N LEU A 271 29.96 -80.42 -22.03
CA LEU A 271 29.37 -80.19 -23.35
C LEU A 271 30.43 -79.92 -24.43
N LYS A 272 31.47 -79.14 -24.11
CA LYS A 272 32.60 -78.88 -25.02
C LYS A 272 33.47 -80.12 -25.24
N GLU A 273 33.73 -80.90 -24.20
CA GLU A 273 34.51 -82.14 -24.26
C GLU A 273 33.81 -83.23 -25.07
N TYR A 274 32.46 -83.23 -25.08
CA TYR A 274 31.63 -84.05 -25.97
C TYR A 274 31.57 -83.56 -27.43
N GLY A 275 32.44 -82.62 -27.81
CA GLY A 275 32.64 -82.19 -29.20
C GLY A 275 31.45 -81.41 -29.75
N ILE A 276 30.81 -80.59 -28.92
CA ILE A 276 29.73 -79.69 -29.36
C ILE A 276 30.37 -78.34 -29.71
N ASP A 277 31.16 -78.34 -30.78
CA ASP A 277 31.21 -77.20 -31.67
C ASP A 277 30.09 -77.42 -32.69
N ALA A 278 29.37 -76.36 -33.02
CA ALA A 278 28.12 -76.40 -33.78
C ALA A 278 28.34 -76.85 -35.24
N ASP A 279 28.49 -78.15 -35.48
CA ASP A 279 28.30 -78.83 -36.77
C ASP A 279 28.66 -80.32 -36.63
N ASP A 280 27.75 -81.17 -36.11
CA ASP A 280 27.54 -82.49 -36.72
C ASP A 280 26.28 -83.20 -36.18
N GLY A 281 25.51 -83.78 -37.10
CA GLY A 281 24.21 -84.37 -36.85
C GLY A 281 24.27 -85.87 -36.51
N GLY A 282 23.46 -86.27 -35.51
CA GLY A 282 22.85 -87.60 -35.51
C GLY A 282 23.29 -88.59 -34.42
N SER A 283 22.67 -88.51 -33.24
CA SER A 283 22.37 -89.67 -32.39
C SER A 283 21.23 -89.34 -31.43
N SER A 284 20.12 -90.09 -31.47
CA SER A 284 18.92 -89.85 -30.63
C SER A 284 19.22 -89.93 -29.13
N ALA A 285 20.23 -90.71 -28.72
CA ALA A 285 20.70 -90.77 -27.35
C ALA A 285 21.42 -89.46 -26.93
N LYS A 286 22.24 -88.89 -27.83
CA LYS A 286 22.92 -87.59 -27.64
C LYS A 286 21.89 -86.46 -27.53
N GLU A 287 20.85 -86.46 -28.37
CA GLU A 287 19.79 -85.45 -28.33
C GLU A 287 18.97 -85.48 -27.03
N LYS A 288 18.60 -86.67 -26.54
CA LYS A 288 17.90 -86.79 -25.25
C LYS A 288 18.76 -86.31 -24.09
N MET A 289 20.02 -86.74 -24.04
CA MET A 289 20.96 -86.29 -23.00
C MET A 289 21.24 -84.78 -23.07
N MET A 290 21.27 -84.19 -24.27
CA MET A 290 21.36 -82.74 -24.45
C MET A 290 20.11 -82.00 -23.98
N ARG A 291 18.90 -82.51 -24.26
CA ARG A 291 17.68 -81.91 -23.71
C ARG A 291 17.67 -81.97 -22.18
N ASP A 292 18.12 -83.08 -21.60
CA ASP A 292 18.13 -83.25 -20.15
C ASP A 292 19.21 -82.37 -19.49
N MET A 293 20.38 -82.21 -20.12
CA MET A 293 21.43 -81.28 -19.65
C MET A 293 21.07 -79.80 -19.86
N ALA A 294 20.39 -79.45 -20.96
CA ALA A 294 19.90 -78.09 -21.18
C ALA A 294 18.82 -77.71 -20.16
N LYS A 295 17.92 -78.65 -19.83
CA LYS A 295 16.95 -78.47 -18.74
C LYS A 295 17.65 -78.30 -17.39
N ALA A 296 18.67 -79.10 -17.10
CA ALA A 296 19.46 -78.96 -15.87
C ALA A 296 20.18 -77.61 -15.80
N HIS A 297 20.73 -77.11 -16.90
CA HIS A 297 21.36 -75.79 -16.97
C HIS A 297 20.33 -74.67 -16.78
N GLU A 298 19.15 -74.76 -17.39
CA GLU A 298 18.06 -73.80 -17.21
C GLU A 298 17.60 -73.77 -15.74
N GLU A 299 17.47 -74.94 -15.10
CA GLU A 299 17.08 -75.06 -13.70
C GLU A 299 18.13 -74.48 -12.74
N ILE A 300 19.42 -74.77 -12.97
CA ILE A 300 20.50 -74.18 -12.16
C ILE A 300 20.62 -72.68 -12.41
N GLY A 301 20.38 -72.21 -13.63
CA GLY A 301 20.32 -70.79 -13.97
C GLY A 301 19.25 -70.06 -13.15
N ARG A 302 18.03 -70.61 -13.12
CA ARG A 302 16.93 -70.06 -12.30
C ARG A 302 17.28 -70.01 -10.81
N GLN A 303 17.92 -71.07 -10.27
CA GLN A 303 18.36 -71.09 -8.87
C GLN A 303 19.42 -70.03 -8.57
N VAL A 304 20.34 -69.78 -9.51
CA VAL A 304 21.34 -68.72 -9.37
C VAL A 304 20.68 -67.34 -9.39
N ASP A 305 19.71 -67.11 -10.27
CA ASP A 305 18.98 -65.85 -10.38
C ASP A 305 18.16 -65.58 -9.11
N GLU A 306 17.47 -66.58 -8.55
CA GLU A 306 16.77 -66.46 -7.27
C GLU A 306 17.72 -66.05 -6.12
N VAL A 307 18.88 -66.71 -6.04
CA VAL A 307 19.91 -66.37 -5.04
C VAL A 307 20.47 -64.96 -5.25
N THR A 308 20.56 -64.48 -6.49
CA THR A 308 21.00 -63.10 -6.76
C THR A 308 20.01 -62.07 -6.23
N LEU A 309 18.72 -62.28 -6.45
CA LEU A 309 17.66 -61.40 -5.96
C LEU A 309 17.64 -61.36 -4.42
N ASP A 310 17.85 -62.50 -3.77
CA ASP A 310 17.90 -62.56 -2.31
C ASP A 310 19.15 -61.86 -1.73
N LEU A 311 20.29 -61.88 -2.44
CA LEU A 311 21.46 -61.08 -2.06
C LEU A 311 21.23 -59.58 -2.20
N GLU A 312 20.54 -59.13 -3.26
CA GLU A 312 20.19 -57.71 -3.45
C GLU A 312 19.23 -57.20 -2.37
N ARG A 313 18.27 -58.05 -1.95
CA ARG A 313 17.37 -57.75 -0.82
C ARG A 313 18.11 -57.60 0.51
N LEU A 314 19.19 -58.35 0.71
CA LEU A 314 20.01 -58.26 1.92
C LEU A 314 20.92 -57.01 1.89
N GLN A 315 21.39 -56.58 0.73
CA GLN A 315 22.29 -55.40 0.60
C GLN A 315 21.57 -54.06 0.76
N THR A 316 20.30 -53.95 0.35
CA THR A 316 19.52 -52.71 0.46
C THR A 316 19.04 -52.40 1.89
N ARG A 317 19.27 -53.30 2.85
CA ARG A 317 18.77 -53.23 4.22
C ARG A 317 19.87 -53.28 5.30
N GLN A 318 21.15 -53.24 4.88
CA GLN A 318 22.30 -52.94 5.74
C GLN A 318 22.69 -51.48 5.61
#